data_AF-A0AAW1SDT4-F1
#
_entry.id   AF-A0AAW1SDT4-F1
#
_cell.length_a   1.000
_cell.length_b   1.000
_cell.length_c   1.000
_cell.angle_alpha   90.00
_cell.angle_beta   90.00
_cell.angle_gamma   90.00
#
_symmetry.space_group_name_H-M   'P 1'
#
loop_
_entity.id
_entity.type
_entity.pdbx_description
1 polymer ?
#
loop_
_entity_poly.entity_id
_entity_poly.type
_entity_poly.pdbx_seq_one_letter_code
_entity_poly.pdbx_strand_id
1 'polypeptide(L)'
;MAFGGWKLIVEVCLPIPFVLLILLSLPAHRVFHRGVLHVVDKTLGLRVVGALSLLHFMLIVTGAALAATIKTTHTLSLLRMDPAQQTPNLLSQNLGKRWRAERNFWISFLCFTLWCLLARVYQILKAKVALEDELASLKRVSAGPSAPAATPSRPVTRSGAAAATGPPISAPTKPAEMADTRKSK
;
A
#
# COMPACT_ATOMS: atom_id res chain seq x y z
N MET A 1 5.32 -32.75 15.22
CA MET A 1 6.07 -31.62 14.62
C MET A 1 5.11 -30.46 14.30
N ALA A 2 4.69 -29.68 15.31
CA ALA A 2 3.67 -28.62 15.15
C ALA A 2 4.23 -27.18 15.24
N PHE A 3 5.54 -27.01 15.01
CA PHE A 3 6.23 -25.71 15.16
C PHE A 3 6.22 -24.82 13.90
N GLY A 4 5.76 -25.32 12.75
CA GLY A 4 5.81 -24.56 11.48
C GLY A 4 4.68 -23.56 11.28
N GLY A 5 3.45 -23.91 11.66
CA GLY A 5 2.26 -23.13 11.29
C GLY A 5 2.23 -21.73 11.91
N TRP A 6 2.50 -21.61 13.21
CA TRP A 6 2.52 -20.31 13.89
C TRP A 6 3.64 -19.42 13.37
N LYS A 7 4.83 -19.99 13.14
CA LYS A 7 5.97 -19.26 12.58
C LYS A 7 5.66 -18.73 11.19
N LEU A 8 5.06 -19.56 10.32
CA LEU A 8 4.63 -19.16 8.98
C LEU A 8 3.61 -18.01 9.03
N ILE A 9 2.62 -18.09 9.92
CA ILE A 9 1.61 -17.04 10.08
C ILE A 9 2.27 -15.72 10.48
N VAL A 10 3.20 -15.72 11.42
CA VAL A 10 3.83 -14.49 11.91
C VAL A 10 4.86 -13.95 10.92
N GLU A 11 5.73 -14.80 10.36
CA GLU A 11 6.81 -14.36 9.48
C GLU A 11 6.35 -14.04 8.06
N VAL A 12 5.30 -14.69 7.55
CA VAL A 12 4.83 -14.45 6.18
C VAL A 12 3.60 -13.55 6.17
N CYS A 13 2.63 -13.78 7.07
CA CYS A 13 1.33 -13.12 6.98
C CYS A 13 1.33 -11.69 7.53
N LEU A 14 2.31 -11.31 8.37
CA LEU A 14 2.43 -9.98 8.97
C LEU A 14 3.20 -8.96 8.10
N PRO A 15 4.40 -9.26 7.55
CA PRO A 15 5.14 -8.25 6.81
C PRO A 15 4.51 -7.88 5.47
N ILE A 16 3.83 -8.82 4.81
CA ILE A 16 3.20 -8.57 3.50
C ILE A 16 2.17 -7.42 3.58
N PRO A 17 1.11 -7.51 4.40
CA PRO A 17 0.14 -6.42 4.49
C PRO A 17 0.77 -5.15 5.06
N PHE A 18 1.78 -5.26 5.94
CA PHE A 18 2.48 -4.09 6.50
C PHE A 18 3.20 -3.29 5.43
N VAL A 19 3.99 -3.96 4.58
CA VAL A 19 4.72 -3.33 3.48
C VAL A 19 3.74 -2.74 2.46
N LEU A 20 2.68 -3.49 2.08
CA LEU A 20 1.67 -2.99 1.16
C LEU A 20 0.95 -1.75 1.71
N LEU A 21 0.66 -1.73 3.00
CA LEU A 21 -0.03 -0.62 3.64
C LEU A 21 0.87 0.61 3.72
N ILE A 22 2.14 0.46 4.09
CA ILE A 22 3.12 1.55 4.01
C ILE A 22 3.20 2.10 2.58
N LEU A 23 3.31 1.21 1.59
CA LEU A 23 3.41 1.59 0.19
C LEU A 23 2.17 2.35 -0.30
N LEU A 24 0.98 2.02 0.22
CA LEU A 24 -0.26 2.74 -0.05
C LEU A 24 -0.42 4.04 0.73
N SER A 25 0.11 4.12 1.95
CA SER A 25 0.00 5.28 2.84
C SER A 25 0.97 6.41 2.49
N LEU A 26 1.99 6.15 1.68
CA LEU A 26 2.91 7.18 1.23
C LEU A 26 2.19 8.18 0.30
N PRO A 27 2.23 9.50 0.60
CA PRO A 27 1.71 10.54 -0.28
C PRO A 27 2.66 10.69 -1.47
N ALA A 28 2.47 9.86 -2.50
CA ALA A 28 3.36 9.81 -3.64
C ALA A 28 2.78 10.54 -4.86
N HIS A 29 3.62 10.78 -5.86
CA HIS A 29 3.18 11.35 -7.14
C HIS A 29 2.16 10.42 -7.83
N ARG A 30 1.20 10.99 -8.58
CA ARG A 30 0.05 10.26 -9.15
C ARG A 30 0.41 9.00 -9.94
N VAL A 31 1.54 9.04 -10.66
CA VAL A 31 2.06 7.91 -11.45
C VAL A 31 2.46 6.74 -10.55
N PHE A 32 3.08 7.04 -9.40
CA PHE A 32 3.46 6.02 -8.41
C PHE A 32 2.23 5.36 -7.81
N HIS A 33 1.20 6.13 -7.45
CA HIS A 33 -0.06 5.57 -6.95
C HIS A 33 -0.69 4.59 -7.94
N ARG A 34 -0.70 4.90 -9.24
CA ARG A 34 -1.21 3.98 -10.28
C ARG A 34 -0.36 2.71 -10.38
N GLY A 35 0.96 2.82 -10.31
CA GLY A 35 1.87 1.67 -10.32
C GLY A 35 1.66 0.77 -9.10
N VAL A 36 1.65 1.35 -7.90
CA VAL A 36 1.38 0.63 -6.65
C VAL A 36 0.00 -0.02 -6.68
N LEU A 37 -1.02 0.70 -7.15
CA LEU A 37 -2.35 0.12 -7.28
C LEU A 37 -2.36 -1.07 -8.24
N HIS A 38 -1.61 -1.02 -9.34
CA HIS A 38 -1.50 -2.13 -10.27
C HIS A 38 -0.79 -3.34 -9.64
N VAL A 39 0.28 -3.12 -8.87
CA VAL A 39 0.97 -4.18 -8.12
C VAL A 39 0.04 -4.78 -7.07
N VAL A 40 -0.70 -3.95 -6.35
CA VAL A 40 -1.65 -4.38 -5.31
C VAL A 40 -2.83 -5.12 -5.93
N ASP A 41 -3.36 -4.65 -7.06
CA ASP A 41 -4.44 -5.31 -7.79
C ASP A 41 -3.98 -6.65 -8.38
N LYS A 42 -2.73 -6.73 -8.87
CA LYS A 42 -2.12 -7.99 -9.30
C LYS A 42 -1.95 -8.95 -8.15
N THR A 43 -1.38 -8.51 -7.03
CA THR A 43 -1.08 -9.37 -5.87
C THR A 43 -2.35 -9.82 -5.15
N LEU A 44 -3.30 -8.92 -4.88
CA LEU A 44 -4.58 -9.24 -4.25
C LEU A 44 -5.57 -9.91 -5.21
N GLY A 45 -5.45 -9.63 -6.51
CA GLY A 45 -6.27 -10.22 -7.57
C GLY A 45 -5.82 -11.61 -8.00
N LEU A 46 -4.71 -12.14 -7.45
CA LEU A 46 -4.36 -13.55 -7.61
C LEU A 46 -5.52 -14.40 -7.07
N ARG A 47 -6.20 -15.09 -7.99
CA ARG A 47 -7.26 -16.04 -7.68
C ARG A 47 -6.60 -17.34 -7.24
N VAL A 48 -6.59 -17.59 -5.93
CA VAL A 48 -5.95 -18.79 -5.36
C VAL A 48 -6.83 -20.02 -5.58
N VAL A 49 -8.14 -19.89 -5.41
CA VAL A 49 -9.13 -20.96 -5.67
C VAL A 49 -10.42 -20.35 -6.21
N GLY A 50 -10.66 -20.48 -7.52
CA GLY A 50 -11.91 -20.03 -8.16
C GLY A 50 -12.14 -18.51 -8.11
N ALA A 51 -13.28 -18.08 -7.56
CA ALA A 51 -13.68 -16.67 -7.45
C ALA A 51 -13.13 -15.94 -6.21
N LEU A 52 -12.47 -16.65 -5.28
CA LEU A 52 -11.94 -16.05 -4.05
C LEU A 52 -10.59 -15.38 -4.33
N SER A 53 -10.57 -14.06 -4.19
CA SER A 53 -9.34 -13.26 -4.19
C SER A 53 -8.45 -13.62 -3.00
N LEU A 54 -7.12 -13.58 -3.20
CA LEU A 54 -6.11 -13.78 -2.16
C LEU A 54 -6.41 -12.99 -0.88
N LEU A 55 -6.94 -11.77 -1.01
CA LEU A 55 -7.33 -10.93 0.12
C LEU A 55 -8.36 -11.63 1.00
N HIS A 56 -9.44 -12.15 0.41
CA HIS A 56 -10.52 -12.80 1.16
C HIS A 56 -10.00 -14.09 1.79
N PHE A 57 -9.17 -14.83 1.07
CA PHE A 57 -8.52 -16.02 1.61
C PHE A 57 -7.67 -15.69 2.84
N MET A 58 -6.79 -14.70 2.75
CA MET A 58 -5.94 -14.28 3.88
C MET A 58 -6.77 -13.71 5.04
N LEU A 59 -7.87 -13.02 4.76
CA LEU A 59 -8.79 -12.53 5.78
C LEU A 59 -9.46 -13.69 6.55
N ILE A 60 -9.87 -14.75 5.85
CA ILE A 60 -10.43 -15.95 6.46
C ILE A 60 -9.37 -16.68 7.28
N VAL A 61 -8.15 -16.85 6.75
CA VAL A 61 -7.05 -17.52 7.45
C VAL A 61 -6.66 -16.77 8.72
N THR A 62 -6.49 -15.45 8.65
CA THR A 62 -6.16 -14.62 9.80
C THR A 62 -7.31 -14.48 10.79
N GLY A 63 -8.57 -14.45 10.31
CA GLY A 63 -9.76 -14.50 11.15
C GLY A 63 -9.90 -15.82 11.92
N ALA A 64 -9.63 -16.95 11.25
CA ALA A 64 -9.60 -18.27 11.89
C ALA A 64 -8.49 -18.37 12.94
N ALA A 65 -7.30 -17.84 12.63
CA ALA A 65 -6.19 -17.77 13.58
C ALA A 65 -6.54 -16.91 14.81
N LEU A 66 -7.17 -15.75 14.60
CA LEU A 66 -7.67 -14.90 15.69
C LEU A 66 -8.69 -15.65 16.55
N ALA A 67 -9.69 -16.28 15.95
CA ALA A 67 -10.69 -17.07 16.67
C ALA A 67 -10.06 -18.21 17.50
N ALA A 68 -9.07 -18.90 16.94
CA ALA A 68 -8.32 -19.94 17.66
C ALA A 68 -7.57 -19.37 18.88
N THR A 69 -6.94 -18.20 18.74
CA THR A 69 -6.27 -17.53 19.87
C THR A 69 -7.25 -17.02 20.92
N ILE A 70 -8.40 -16.47 20.53
CA ILE A 70 -9.46 -16.05 21.45
C ILE A 70 -9.93 -17.24 22.30
N LYS A 71 -10.24 -18.37 21.65
CA LYS A 71 -10.65 -19.60 22.34
C LYS A 71 -9.59 -20.05 23.34
N THR A 72 -8.32 -20.07 22.93
CA THR A 72 -7.20 -20.49 23.79
C THR A 72 -7.05 -19.58 25.01
N THR A 73 -7.07 -18.26 24.81
CA THR A 73 -6.97 -17.27 25.89
C THR A 73 -8.17 -17.38 26.84
N HIS A 74 -9.37 -17.56 26.32
CA HIS A 74 -10.58 -17.72 27.13
C HIS A 74 -10.52 -19.00 27.98
N THR A 75 -10.12 -20.13 27.41
CA THR A 75 -9.94 -21.38 28.16
C THR A 75 -8.92 -21.24 29.28
N LEU A 76 -7.80 -20.56 29.05
CA LEU A 76 -6.76 -20.34 30.08
C LEU A 76 -7.18 -19.32 31.15
N SER A 77 -8.06 -18.38 30.81
CA SER A 77 -8.65 -17.43 31.75
C SER A 77 -9.67 -18.10 32.68
N LEU A 78 -10.45 -19.06 32.15
CA LEU A 78 -11.42 -19.83 32.92
C LEU A 78 -10.78 -20.89 33.81
N LEU A 79 -9.55 -21.32 33.49
CA LEU A 79 -8.80 -22.25 34.34
C LEU A 79 -8.41 -21.55 35.66
N ARG A 80 -9.33 -21.57 36.63
CA ARG A 80 -9.05 -21.22 38.03
C ARG A 80 -8.46 -22.45 38.70
N MET A 81 -7.21 -22.35 39.15
CA MET A 81 -6.58 -23.41 39.91
C MET A 81 -7.06 -23.38 41.35
N ASP A 82 -7.43 -24.55 41.87
CA ASP A 82 -7.79 -24.72 43.27
C ASP A 82 -6.62 -24.25 44.15
N PRO A 83 -6.84 -23.27 45.07
CA PRO A 83 -5.79 -22.75 45.95
C PRO A 83 -5.10 -23.86 46.77
N ALA A 84 -5.77 -24.98 47.04
CA ALA A 84 -5.20 -26.09 47.80
C ALA A 84 -4.10 -26.86 47.04
N GLN A 85 -4.02 -26.75 45.70
CA GLN A 85 -3.06 -27.48 44.86
C GLN A 85 -1.94 -26.60 44.29
N GLN A 86 -1.82 -25.35 44.75
CA GLN A 86 -0.88 -24.38 44.18
C GLN A 86 0.53 -24.56 44.77
N THR A 87 1.37 -25.34 44.08
CA THR A 87 2.82 -25.25 44.29
C THR A 87 3.39 -24.03 43.54
N PRO A 88 4.43 -23.36 44.06
CA PRO A 88 5.00 -22.17 43.42
C PRO A 88 5.51 -22.44 42.00
N ASN A 89 6.00 -23.66 41.74
CA ASN A 89 6.42 -24.09 40.40
C ASN A 89 5.24 -24.14 39.42
N LEU A 90 4.08 -24.65 39.83
CA LEU A 90 2.88 -24.68 38.98
C LEU A 90 2.36 -23.27 38.69
N LEU A 91 2.39 -22.37 39.67
CA LEU A 91 2.00 -20.97 39.47
C LEU A 91 2.84 -20.29 38.38
N SER A 92 4.16 -20.41 38.45
CA SER A 92 5.06 -19.82 37.44
C SER A 92 4.81 -20.38 36.02
N GLN A 93 4.55 -21.68 35.90
CA GLN A 93 4.24 -22.31 34.62
C GLN A 93 2.92 -21.81 34.04
N ASN A 94 1.89 -21.64 34.87
CA ASN A 94 0.58 -21.15 34.41
C ASN A 94 0.61 -19.67 34.04
N LEU A 95 1.30 -18.83 34.82
CA LEU A 95 1.56 -17.44 34.45
C LEU A 95 2.28 -17.36 33.10
N GLY A 96 3.31 -18.20 32.90
CA GLY A 96 4.01 -18.28 31.62
C GLY A 96 3.13 -18.76 30.46
N LYS A 97 2.14 -19.63 30.69
CA LYS A 97 1.17 -20.06 29.67
C LYS A 97 0.21 -18.92 29.31
N ARG A 98 -0.33 -18.23 30.30
CA ARG A 98 -1.23 -17.08 30.12
C ARG A 98 -0.56 -15.96 29.33
N TRP A 99 0.67 -15.59 29.71
CA TRP A 99 1.44 -14.57 29.00
C TRP A 99 1.67 -14.91 27.52
N ARG A 100 2.03 -16.16 27.21
CA ARG A 100 2.21 -16.59 25.82
C ARG A 100 0.90 -16.55 25.02
N ALA A 101 -0.20 -16.96 25.62
CA ALA A 101 -1.52 -16.94 24.99
C ALA A 101 -1.98 -15.49 24.71
N GLU A 102 -1.81 -14.60 25.67
CA GLU A 102 -2.11 -13.18 25.52
C GLU A 102 -1.29 -12.53 24.41
N ARG A 103 0.04 -12.75 24.40
CA ARG A 103 0.90 -12.27 23.31
C ARG A 103 0.45 -12.78 21.94
N ASN A 104 0.14 -14.08 21.84
CA ASN A 104 -0.32 -14.67 20.58
C ASN A 104 -1.66 -14.08 20.14
N PHE A 105 -2.57 -13.79 21.09
CA PHE A 105 -3.81 -13.08 20.82
C PHE A 105 -3.55 -11.69 20.23
N TRP A 106 -2.69 -10.89 20.85
CA TRP A 106 -2.36 -9.54 20.35
C TRP A 106 -1.73 -9.58 18.95
N ILE A 107 -0.84 -10.54 18.68
CA ILE A 107 -0.23 -10.70 17.35
C ILE A 107 -1.29 -11.07 16.30
N SER A 108 -2.17 -12.03 16.58
CA SER A 108 -3.25 -12.41 15.66
C SER A 108 -4.23 -11.26 15.44
N PHE A 109 -4.54 -10.50 16.49
CA PHE A 109 -5.43 -9.35 16.42
C PHE A 109 -4.85 -8.23 15.55
N LEU A 110 -3.58 -7.88 15.75
CA LEU A 110 -2.87 -6.92 14.92
C LEU A 110 -2.76 -7.37 13.46
N CYS A 111 -2.47 -8.65 13.23
CA CYS A 111 -2.42 -9.20 11.88
C CYS A 111 -3.79 -9.09 11.18
N PHE A 112 -4.87 -9.54 11.84
CA PHE A 112 -6.22 -9.46 11.29
C PHE A 112 -6.66 -8.02 11.02
N THR A 113 -6.44 -7.10 11.96
CA THR A 113 -6.77 -5.68 11.80
C THR A 113 -5.98 -5.05 10.66
N LEU A 114 -4.71 -5.41 10.47
CA LEU A 114 -3.88 -4.92 9.38
C LEU A 114 -4.41 -5.39 8.00
N TRP A 115 -4.84 -6.64 7.89
CA TRP A 115 -5.52 -7.14 6.68
C TRP A 115 -6.86 -6.45 6.43
N CYS A 116 -7.65 -6.20 7.48
CA CYS A 116 -8.90 -5.45 7.37
C CYS A 116 -8.66 -4.01 6.90
N LEU A 117 -7.64 -3.35 7.44
CA LEU A 117 -7.27 -1.99 7.07
C LEU A 117 -6.80 -1.95 5.62
N LEU A 118 -5.95 -2.89 5.21
CA LEU A 118 -5.51 -3.02 3.82
C LEU A 118 -6.70 -3.18 2.87
N ALA A 119 -7.67 -4.02 3.23
CA ALA A 119 -8.88 -4.23 2.43
C ALA A 119 -9.72 -2.96 2.29
N ARG A 120 -9.92 -2.23 3.39
CA ARG A 120 -10.64 -0.96 3.39
C ARG A 120 -9.93 0.12 2.58
N VAL A 121 -8.63 0.28 2.79
CA VAL A 121 -7.82 1.26 2.07
C VAL A 121 -7.81 0.94 0.57
N TYR A 122 -7.65 -0.33 0.18
CA TYR A 122 -7.73 -0.75 -1.22
C TYR A 122 -9.09 -0.40 -1.87
N GLN A 123 -10.21 -0.64 -1.18
CA GLN A 123 -11.54 -0.25 -1.69
C GLN A 123 -11.67 1.26 -1.89
N ILE A 124 -11.17 2.05 -0.93
CA ILE A 124 -11.19 3.51 -1.00
C ILE A 124 -10.36 4.01 -2.19
N LEU A 125 -9.14 3.48 -2.39
CA LEU A 125 -8.30 3.88 -3.52
C LEU A 125 -8.91 3.48 -4.86
N LYS A 126 -9.56 2.31 -4.93
CA LYS A 126 -10.26 1.88 -6.14
C LYS A 126 -11.40 2.82 -6.50
N ALA A 127 -12.20 3.24 -5.50
CA ALA A 127 -13.25 4.24 -5.70
C ALA A 127 -12.69 5.60 -6.13
N LYS A 128 -11.57 6.03 -5.53
CA LYS A 128 -10.89 7.28 -5.89
C LYS A 128 -10.44 7.28 -7.34
N VAL A 129 -9.81 6.20 -7.81
CA VAL A 129 -9.36 6.10 -9.20
C VAL A 129 -10.54 6.10 -10.18
N ALA A 130 -11.61 5.38 -9.88
CA ALA A 130 -12.82 5.40 -10.71
C ALA A 130 -13.40 6.82 -10.87
N LEU A 131 -13.46 7.58 -9.76
CA LEU A 131 -13.91 8.97 -9.78
C LEU A 131 -12.95 9.91 -10.54
N GLU A 132 -11.63 9.71 -10.40
CA GLU A 132 -10.64 10.48 -11.16
C GLU A 132 -10.75 10.22 -12.67
N ASP A 133 -11.02 8.98 -13.08
CA ASP A 133 -11.20 8.61 -14.48
C ASP A 133 -12.51 9.18 -15.06
N GLU A 134 -13.59 9.23 -14.27
CA GLU A 134 -14.85 9.90 -14.64
C GLU A 134 -14.67 11.42 -14.78
N LEU A 135 -13.96 12.06 -13.86
CA LEU A 135 -13.63 13.49 -13.99
C LEU A 135 -12.76 13.76 -15.21
N ALA A 136 -11.82 12.87 -15.53
CA ALA A 136 -10.97 13.01 -16.72
C ALA A 136 -11.77 12.84 -18.01
N SER A 137 -12.75 11.93 -18.06
CA SER A 137 -13.61 11.75 -19.23
C SER A 137 -14.53 12.95 -19.44
N LEU A 138 -15.16 13.47 -18.39
CA LEU A 138 -16.00 14.67 -18.44
C LEU A 138 -15.21 15.91 -18.87
N LYS A 139 -13.98 16.08 -18.36
CA LYS A 139 -13.10 17.18 -18.80
C LYS A 139 -12.75 17.09 -20.28
N ARG A 140 -12.51 15.89 -20.83
CA ARG A 140 -12.25 15.71 -22.27
C ARG A 140 -13.47 16.02 -23.13
N VAL A 141 -14.66 15.63 -22.69
CA VAL A 141 -15.92 15.94 -23.39
C VAL A 141 -16.21 17.44 -23.33
N SER A 142 -16.04 18.06 -22.17
CA SER A 142 -16.18 19.52 -21.99
C SER A 142 -15.12 20.31 -22.76
N ALA A 143 -13.94 19.73 -22.99
CA ALA A 143 -12.88 20.31 -23.82
C ALA A 143 -13.02 19.93 -25.31
N GLY A 144 -14.21 19.50 -25.75
CA GLY A 144 -14.55 19.22 -27.15
C GLY A 144 -14.09 20.32 -28.11
N PRO A 145 -13.94 19.98 -29.40
CA PRO A 145 -12.95 20.56 -30.30
C PRO A 145 -13.06 22.07 -30.32
N SER A 146 -12.07 22.75 -29.74
CA SER A 146 -11.78 24.13 -30.11
C SER A 146 -11.53 24.07 -31.62
N ALA A 147 -12.54 24.54 -32.36
CA ALA A 147 -12.64 24.84 -33.78
C ALA A 147 -11.56 24.22 -34.70
N PRO A 148 -11.94 23.49 -35.77
CA PRO A 148 -10.99 23.24 -36.84
C PRO A 148 -10.39 24.59 -37.25
N ALA A 149 -9.06 24.68 -37.12
CA ALA A 149 -8.29 25.83 -37.50
C ALA A 149 -8.77 26.31 -38.86
N ALA A 150 -9.20 27.56 -38.92
CA ALA A 150 -9.50 28.24 -40.16
C ALA A 150 -8.40 27.92 -41.17
N THR A 151 -8.81 27.36 -42.31
CA THR A 151 -8.02 27.16 -43.50
C THR A 151 -7.09 28.35 -43.70
N PRO A 152 -5.75 28.21 -43.61
CA PRO A 152 -4.89 29.28 -44.07
C PRO A 152 -5.05 29.34 -45.59
N SER A 153 -5.80 30.35 -46.03
CA SER A 153 -5.88 30.76 -47.43
C SER A 153 -4.46 30.96 -47.94
N ARG A 154 -4.07 30.02 -48.80
CA ARG A 154 -2.91 30.03 -49.69
C ARG A 154 -2.63 31.44 -50.25
N PRO A 155 -1.50 32.08 -49.94
CA PRO A 155 -0.89 33.05 -50.83
C PRO A 155 0.03 32.28 -51.77
N VAL A 156 -0.35 32.23 -53.04
CA VAL A 156 0.59 31.92 -54.13
C VAL A 156 1.60 33.06 -54.17
N THR A 157 2.87 32.78 -53.89
CA THR A 157 3.96 33.67 -54.33
C THR A 157 5.25 32.89 -54.56
N ARG A 158 5.94 33.35 -55.60
CA ARG A 158 6.98 32.72 -56.42
C ARG A 158 8.24 32.28 -55.68
N SER A 159 8.74 31.14 -56.14
CA SER A 159 10.13 30.83 -56.48
C SER A 159 11.11 32.02 -56.47
N GLY A 160 12.20 31.86 -55.71
CA GLY A 160 13.39 32.72 -55.74
C GLY A 160 14.48 32.15 -54.83
N ALA A 161 15.58 31.72 -55.43
CA ALA A 161 16.74 31.08 -54.83
C ALA A 161 17.71 32.04 -54.14
N ALA A 162 18.78 31.47 -53.56
CA ALA A 162 20.03 32.04 -53.02
C ALA A 162 19.98 32.41 -51.52
N ALA A 163 20.69 31.71 -50.62
CA ALA A 163 22.15 31.59 -50.42
C ALA A 163 22.75 32.70 -49.53
N ALA A 164 23.81 32.34 -48.79
CA ALA A 164 24.64 33.11 -47.86
C ALA A 164 24.09 33.21 -46.42
N THR A 165 24.59 32.45 -45.42
CA THR A 165 25.94 32.44 -44.79
C THR A 165 26.19 33.69 -43.93
N GLY A 166 26.18 33.54 -42.60
CA GLY A 166 26.64 34.57 -41.64
C GLY A 166 26.47 34.16 -40.16
N PRO A 167 27.42 34.48 -39.26
CA PRO A 167 27.81 33.64 -38.11
C PRO A 167 27.12 33.95 -36.76
N PRO A 168 27.29 33.09 -35.73
CA PRO A 168 26.69 33.27 -34.41
C PRO A 168 27.47 34.29 -33.56
N ILE A 169 26.75 35.31 -33.08
CA ILE A 169 27.27 36.25 -32.08
C ILE A 169 27.01 35.67 -30.68
N SER A 170 28.13 35.43 -30.01
CA SER A 170 28.33 35.11 -28.60
C SER A 170 27.61 36.03 -27.62
N ALA A 171 27.09 35.47 -26.53
CA ALA A 171 26.87 36.18 -25.28
C ALA A 171 27.12 35.26 -24.06
N PRO A 172 27.50 35.83 -22.90
CA PRO A 172 28.48 35.25 -22.01
C PRO A 172 27.92 34.56 -20.77
N THR A 173 28.77 33.69 -20.25
CA THR A 173 28.87 33.17 -18.90
C THR A 173 28.67 34.24 -17.82
N LYS A 174 27.85 33.94 -16.80
CA LYS A 174 27.97 34.51 -15.44
C LYS A 174 27.64 33.42 -14.40
N PRO A 175 28.19 33.52 -13.19
CA PRO A 175 28.82 32.40 -12.51
C PRO A 175 28.02 31.90 -11.31
N ALA A 176 28.46 30.74 -10.82
CA ALA A 176 28.18 30.24 -9.49
C ALA A 176 28.60 31.24 -8.40
N GLU A 177 27.70 31.48 -7.45
CA GLU A 177 27.97 32.13 -6.16
C GLU A 177 27.18 31.30 -5.11
N MET A 178 27.88 30.46 -4.35
CA MET A 178 28.33 30.70 -2.96
C MET A 178 27.16 30.45 -1.97
N ALA A 179 27.09 29.25 -1.40
CA ALA A 179 27.64 28.94 -0.07
C ALA A 179 27.03 29.81 1.04
N ASP A 180 26.17 29.21 1.85
CA ASP A 180 26.13 29.57 3.27
C ASP A 180 25.86 28.35 4.16
N THR A 181 26.96 27.89 4.74
CA THR A 181 27.05 27.09 5.95
C THR A 181 26.51 27.87 7.14
N ARG A 182 25.40 27.44 7.74
CA ARG A 182 25.08 27.82 9.12
C ARG A 182 24.72 26.63 9.99
N LYS A 183 25.76 26.17 10.71
CA LYS A 183 25.65 25.51 12.01
C LYS A 183 25.10 26.50 13.03
N SER A 184 24.06 26.10 13.76
CA SER A 184 23.65 26.57 15.10
C SER A 184 22.39 25.76 15.41
N LYS A 185 22.22 25.02 16.50
CA LYS A 185 22.86 24.95 17.81
C LYS A 185 22.47 23.60 18.40
#